data_AF-A0A0R3PQQ3-F1
#
_entry.id   AF-A0A0R3PQQ3-F1
#
_cell.length_a   1.000
_cell.length_b   1.000
_cell.length_c   1.000
_cell.angle_alpha   90.00
_cell.angle_beta   90.00
_cell.angle_gamma   90.00
#
_symmetry.space_group_name_H-M   'P 1'
#
loop_
_entity.id
_entity.type
_entity.pdbx_description
1 polymer ?
#
loop_
_entity_poly.entity_id
_entity_poly.type
_entity_poly.pdbx_seq_one_letter_code
_entity_poly.pdbx_strand_id
1 'polypeptide(L)'
;MDMSTCGTTKGCLFAPPECKPSADCGIVFTYKVDGKYLNIELTGKAPSPNGFVAVGFSKDDQMVGNFVHGLVGNTGMKILE
;
A
#
# COMPACT_ATOMS: atom_id res chain seq x y z
N MET A 1 -11.68 -2.96 1.28
CA MET A 1 -10.79 -2.82 0.11
C MET A 1 -11.40 -3.60 -1.04
N ASP A 2 -11.64 -2.97 -2.19
CA ASP A 2 -12.23 -3.65 -3.36
C ASP A 2 -11.16 -4.22 -4.27
N MET A 3 -11.15 -5.55 -4.39
CA MET A 3 -10.14 -6.33 -5.10
C MET A 3 -10.69 -6.99 -6.37
N SER A 4 -11.98 -6.79 -6.68
CA SER A 4 -12.65 -7.37 -7.85
C SER A 4 -12.01 -6.95 -9.18
N THR A 5 -11.31 -5.81 -9.18
CA THR A 5 -10.68 -5.18 -10.35
C THR A 5 -9.15 -5.25 -10.33
N CYS A 6 -8.56 -6.03 -9.42
CA CYS A 6 -7.12 -6.28 -9.38
C CYS A 6 -6.63 -6.99 -10.65
N GLY A 7 -5.50 -6.51 -11.19
CA GLY A 7 -4.89 -7.07 -12.41
C GLY A 7 -5.58 -6.68 -13.72
N THR A 8 -6.66 -5.90 -13.65
CA THR A 8 -7.35 -5.36 -14.83
C THR A 8 -7.27 -3.84 -14.88
N THR A 9 -7.93 -3.16 -13.95
CA THR A 9 -7.96 -1.69 -13.88
C THR A 9 -7.25 -1.14 -12.64
N LYS A 10 -7.07 -1.96 -11.60
CA LYS A 10 -6.22 -1.67 -10.45
C LYS A 10 -4.94 -2.50 -10.50
N GLY A 11 -3.81 -1.88 -10.21
CA GLY A 11 -2.60 -2.60 -9.80
C GLY A 11 -2.71 -2.99 -8.33
N CYS A 12 -2.26 -4.20 -7.98
CA CYS A 12 -2.40 -4.73 -6.63
C CYS A 12 -1.10 -5.40 -6.19
N LEU A 13 -0.68 -5.12 -4.96
CA LEU A 13 0.50 -5.68 -4.31
C LEU A 13 0.08 -6.28 -2.98
N PHE A 14 0.59 -7.48 -2.71
CA PHE A 14 0.27 -8.26 -1.52
C PHE A 14 1.56 -8.69 -0.83
N ALA A 15 1.62 -8.56 0.49
CA ALA A 15 2.76 -9.04 1.27
C ALA A 15 2.29 -9.85 2.49
N PRO A 16 2.92 -11.02 2.76
CA PRO A 16 4.00 -11.66 1.98
C PRO A 16 3.54 -12.17 0.60
N PRO A 17 4.46 -12.51 -0.32
CA PRO A 17 4.08 -13.11 -1.61
C PRO A 17 3.20 -14.35 -1.41
N GLU A 18 2.25 -14.57 -2.32
CA GLU A 18 1.28 -15.69 -2.29
C GLU A 18 0.23 -15.67 -1.17
N CYS A 19 0.16 -14.61 -0.37
CA CYS A 19 -0.95 -14.46 0.57
C CYS A 19 -2.28 -14.23 -0.17
N LYS A 20 -3.37 -14.67 0.46
CA LYS A 20 -4.75 -14.42 0.02
C LYS A 20 -5.22 -13.08 0.60
N PRO A 21 -5.55 -12.11 -0.26
CA PRO A 21 -5.87 -10.74 0.17
C PRO A 21 -7.00 -10.62 1.19
N SER A 22 -7.98 -11.52 1.14
CA SER A 22 -9.13 -11.56 2.06
C SER A 22 -8.93 -12.43 3.30
N ALA A 23 -7.77 -13.08 3.48
CA ALA A 23 -7.58 -14.09 4.52
C ALA A 23 -6.35 -13.82 5.40
N ASP A 24 -5.17 -13.67 4.81
CA ASP A 24 -3.89 -13.79 5.53
C ASP A 24 -2.81 -12.79 5.07
N CYS A 25 -3.12 -11.88 4.14
CA CYS A 25 -2.18 -10.82 3.80
C CYS A 25 -1.97 -9.85 4.97
N GLY A 26 -0.70 -9.66 5.33
CA GLY A 26 -0.30 -8.67 6.33
C GLY A 26 -0.37 -7.25 5.76
N ILE A 27 -0.12 -7.08 4.47
CA ILE A 27 -0.22 -5.81 3.75
C ILE A 27 -0.94 -6.05 2.41
N VAL A 28 -1.91 -5.19 2.12
CA VAL A 28 -2.62 -5.12 0.86
C VAL A 28 -2.55 -3.68 0.36
N PHE A 29 -2.00 -3.49 -0.83
CA PHE A 29 -1.89 -2.21 -1.49
C PHE A 29 -2.54 -2.29 -2.88
N THR A 30 -3.41 -1.35 -3.21
CA THR A 30 -3.98 -1.22 -4.55
C THR A 30 -3.80 0.21 -5.05
N TYR A 31 -3.63 0.35 -6.36
CA TYR A 31 -3.50 1.64 -6.99
C TYR A 31 -4.21 1.67 -8.34
N LYS A 32 -4.77 2.83 -8.68
CA LYS A 32 -5.42 3.08 -9.97
C LYS A 32 -5.08 4.48 -10.45
N VAL A 33 -4.61 4.58 -11.69
CA VAL A 33 -4.42 5.87 -12.35
C VAL A 33 -5.78 6.39 -12.83
N ASP A 34 -6.08 7.63 -12.49
CA ASP A 34 -7.28 8.35 -12.91
C ASP A 34 -6.89 9.73 -13.45
N GLY A 35 -6.60 9.77 -14.76
CA GLY A 35 -6.06 10.95 -15.42
C GLY A 35 -4.71 11.38 -14.84
N LYS A 36 -4.70 12.51 -14.12
CA LYS A 36 -3.50 13.06 -13.46
C LYS A 36 -3.36 12.62 -12.00
N TYR A 37 -4.33 11.88 -11.48
CA TYR A 37 -4.38 11.46 -10.08
C TYR A 37 -4.07 9.97 -9.95
N LEU A 38 -3.49 9.60 -8.81
CA LEU A 38 -3.27 8.22 -8.42
C LEU A 38 -4.14 7.92 -7.21
N ASN A 39 -5.16 7.10 -7.41
CA ASN A 39 -6.00 6.59 -6.33
C ASN A 39 -5.28 5.42 -5.68
N ILE A 40 -5.02 5.52 -4.38
CA ILE A 40 -4.30 4.52 -3.61
C ILE A 40 -5.19 4.02 -2.48
N GLU A 41 -5.24 2.70 -2.30
CA GLU A 41 -5.79 2.10 -1.10
C GLU A 41 -4.66 1.29 -0.44
N LEU A 42 -4.45 1.46 0.86
CA LEU A 42 -3.45 0.72 1.63
C LEU A 42 -4.09 0.22 2.91
N THR A 43 -4.03 -1.10 3.11
CA THR A 43 -4.42 -1.78 4.33
C THR A 43 -3.25 -2.59 4.82
N GLY A 44 -3.03 -2.62 6.13
CA GLY A 44 -2.13 -3.61 6.68
C GLY A 44 -2.15 -3.67 8.19
N LYS A 45 -1.63 -4.77 8.71
CA LYS A 45 -1.54 -5.05 10.13
C LYS A 45 -0.09 -4.93 10.57
N ALA A 46 0.19 -3.91 11.37
CA ALA A 46 1.48 -3.79 12.00
C ALA A 46 1.71 -4.94 13.00
N PRO A 47 2.91 -5.57 13.02
CA PRO A 47 3.22 -6.63 13.98
C PRO A 47 3.45 -6.11 15.41
N SER A 48 3.61 -4.79 15.57
CA SER A 48 3.84 -4.11 16.84
C SER A 48 2.75 -3.07 17.10
N PRO A 49 2.39 -2.79 18.38
CA PRO A 49 1.40 -1.77 18.74
C PRO A 49 1.70 -0.37 18.18
N ASN A 50 2.98 -0.05 17.99
CA ASN A 50 3.45 1.22 17.44
C ASN A 50 3.96 1.10 16.00
N GLY A 51 3.73 -0.04 15.34
CA GLY A 51 4.14 -0.23 13.97
C GLY A 51 3.19 0.48 13.00
N PHE A 52 3.70 0.78 11.82
CA PHE A 52 2.95 1.36 10.71
C PHE A 52 3.30 0.61 9.44
N VAL A 53 2.42 0.71 8.46
CA VAL A 53 2.68 0.24 7.09
C VAL A 53 2.94 1.48 6.25
N ALA A 54 4.02 1.50 5.50
CA ALA A 54 4.39 2.62 4.66
C ALA A 54 4.36 2.23 3.17
N VAL A 55 4.00 3.19 2.32
CA VAL A 55 4.28 3.13 0.90
C VAL A 55 5.21 4.28 0.52
N GLY A 56 6.19 3.97 -0.32
CA GLY A 56 7.12 4.93 -0.92
C GLY A 56 7.18 4.70 -2.42
N PHE A 57 7.30 5.78 -3.18
CA PHE A 57 7.44 5.73 -4.63
C PHE A 57 8.88 6.02 -5.02
N SER A 58 9.61 4.99 -5.44
CA SER A 58 10.98 5.11 -5.93
C SER A 58 11.09 4.89 -7.44
N LYS A 59 12.18 5.40 -8.03
CA LYS A 59 12.60 5.08 -9.41
C LYS A 59 13.41 3.79 -9.49
N ASP A 60 13.89 3.30 -8.35
CA ASP A 60 14.59 2.04 -8.19
C ASP A 60 13.83 1.15 -7.19
N ASP A 61 14.22 -0.12 -7.05
CA ASP A 61 13.60 -1.04 -6.09
C ASP A 61 14.07 -0.79 -4.64
N GLN A 62 14.58 0.40 -4.34
CA GLN A 62 15.12 0.76 -3.04
C GLN A 62 14.28 1.84 -2.38
N MET A 63 14.01 1.64 -1.09
CA MET A 63 13.48 2.66 -0.20
C MET A 63 14.63 3.46 0.43
N VAL A 64 15.54 4.02 -0.37
CA VAL A 64 16.64 4.90 0.07
C VAL A 64 16.54 6.34 -0.48
N GLY A 65 16.44 7.36 0.38
CA GLY A 65 16.43 8.79 -0.02
C GLY A 65 15.10 9.54 0.22
N ASN A 66 14.88 10.61 -0.57
CA ASN A 66 13.71 11.51 -0.45
C ASN A 66 12.51 10.94 -1.23
N PHE A 67 11.62 10.23 -0.53
CA PHE A 67 10.38 9.72 -1.11
C PHE A 67 9.17 10.49 -0.60
N VAL A 68 8.11 10.52 -1.43
CA VAL A 68 6.77 10.79 -0.94
C VAL A 68 6.33 9.56 -0.15
N HIS A 69 6.18 9.72 1.17
CA HIS A 69 5.83 8.62 2.07
C HIS A 69 4.37 8.71 2.50
N GLY A 70 3.60 7.64 2.26
CA GLY A 70 2.30 7.45 2.90
C GLY A 70 2.43 6.46 4.05
N LEU A 71 2.10 6.87 5.27
CA LEU A 71 2.08 6.00 6.46
C LEU A 71 0.64 5.62 6.82
N VAL A 72 0.35 4.35 6.99
CA VAL A 72 -0.91 3.82 7.52
C VAL A 72 -0.64 3.22 8.89
N GLY A 73 -1.19 3.86 9.93
CA GLY A 73 -1.17 3.36 11.31
C GLY A 73 -2.57 3.11 11.83
N ASN A 74 -2.68 2.74 13.11
CA ASN A 74 -3.96 2.51 13.80
C ASN A 74 -4.90 3.73 13.79
N THR A 75 -4.38 4.92 13.45
CA THR A 75 -5.10 6.20 13.42
C THR A 75 -5.43 6.70 12.01
N GLY A 76 -5.15 5.92 10.96
CA GLY A 76 -5.43 6.27 9.56
C GLY A 76 -4.18 6.50 8.70
N MET A 77 -4.39 6.98 7.47
CA MET A 77 -3.33 7.26 6.49
C MET A 77 -2.82 8.69 6.61
N LYS A 78 -1.52 8.87 6.83
CA LYS A 78 -0.83 10.17 6.86
C LYS A 78 0.15 10.24 5.70
N ILE A 79 -0.07 11.18 4.78
CA ILE A 79 0.91 11.52 3.76
C ILE A 79 1.93 12.48 4.40
N LEU A 80 3.20 12.15 4.30
CA LEU A 80 4.31 12.99 4.74
C LEU A 80 4.95 13.60 3.48
N GLU A 81 4.90 14.93 3.41
CA GLU A 81 5.59 15.75 2.41
C GLU A 81 6.97 16.19 2.91
#